data_AF-A0A966U0L9-F1
#
_entry.id   AF-A0A966U0L9-F1
#
_cell.length_a   1.000
_cell.length_b   1.000
_cell.length_c   1.000
_cell.angle_alpha   90.00
_cell.angle_beta   90.00
_cell.angle_gamma   90.00
#
_symmetry.space_group_name_H-M   'P 1'
#
loop_
_entity.id
_entity.type
_entity.pdbx_description
1 polymer ?
#
loop_
_entity_poly.entity_id
_entity_poly.type
_entity_poly.pdbx_seq_one_letter_code
_entity_poly.pdbx_strand_id
1 'polypeptide(L)'
;DHIGKALVNTVNTFQIPISYFEAFLHSMAMDLTVTSYERYEDLLEYVYGSAAVIGLQMVHVLGLANSANSSDKKKEALVAAEKLGIAFQLANFIRDVGEDLDRGRVYLPLSELREYQVSRAMLEERKVTPEIRNALTFQISRVRQLQREAEPGISLLTPSARPCIQAASELYCGIVDEVERIDCEVFSRRAKTSTFRRVTVAFPAWLRALALR
;
A
#
# COMPACT_ATOMS: atom_id res chain seq x y z
N ASP A 1 -25.23 0.83 -13.19
CA ASP A 1 -24.42 1.43 -14.28
C ASP A 1 -23.48 0.37 -14.89
N HIS A 2 -22.63 0.74 -15.84
CA HIS A 2 -21.71 -0.21 -16.52
C HIS A 2 -20.59 -0.74 -15.60
N ILE A 3 -20.11 0.07 -14.66
CA ILE A 3 -19.07 -0.32 -13.70
C ILE A 3 -19.62 -1.39 -12.76
N GLY A 4 -20.83 -1.19 -12.22
CA GLY A 4 -21.47 -2.18 -11.36
C GLY A 4 -21.69 -3.54 -12.04
N LYS A 5 -22.10 -3.54 -13.32
CA LYS A 5 -22.27 -4.79 -14.09
C LYS A 5 -20.94 -5.51 -14.31
N ALA A 6 -19.89 -4.77 -14.68
CA ALA A 6 -18.56 -5.33 -14.85
C ALA A 6 -18.02 -5.90 -13.53
N LEU A 7 -18.18 -5.17 -12.42
CA LEU A 7 -17.78 -5.63 -11.10
C LEU A 7 -18.46 -6.95 -10.72
N VAL A 8 -19.79 -7.04 -10.83
CA VAL A 8 -20.54 -8.28 -10.53
C VAL A 8 -20.07 -9.44 -11.39
N ASN A 9 -19.84 -9.21 -12.69
CA ASN A 9 -19.30 -10.24 -13.57
C ASN A 9 -17.91 -10.71 -13.12
N THR A 10 -17.00 -9.80 -12.77
CA THR A 10 -15.66 -10.12 -12.26
C THR A 10 -15.72 -10.89 -10.94
N VAL A 11 -16.51 -10.44 -9.97
CA VAL A 11 -16.68 -11.09 -8.67
C VAL A 11 -17.15 -12.54 -8.84
N ASN A 12 -18.14 -12.77 -9.68
CA ASN A 12 -18.65 -14.11 -9.96
C ASN A 12 -17.65 -14.96 -10.75
N THR A 13 -16.90 -14.37 -11.69
CA THR A 13 -15.93 -15.11 -12.51
C THR A 13 -14.73 -15.59 -11.69
N PHE A 14 -14.20 -14.73 -10.81
CA PHE A 14 -13.01 -15.02 -10.01
C PHE A 14 -13.32 -15.49 -8.59
N GLN A 15 -14.61 -15.67 -8.26
CA GLN A 15 -15.09 -16.14 -6.95
C GLN A 15 -14.48 -15.31 -5.81
N ILE A 16 -14.56 -13.99 -5.94
CA ILE A 16 -14.00 -13.05 -4.97
C ILE A 16 -14.94 -12.99 -3.75
N PRO A 17 -14.44 -13.21 -2.52
CA PRO A 17 -15.27 -13.13 -1.32
C PRO A 17 -15.95 -11.77 -1.16
N ILE A 18 -17.27 -11.78 -0.92
CA ILE A 18 -18.05 -10.56 -0.67
C ILE A 18 -17.54 -9.80 0.56
N SER A 19 -17.03 -10.51 1.56
CA SER A 19 -16.46 -9.92 2.77
C SER A 19 -15.31 -8.94 2.50
N TYR A 20 -14.58 -9.07 1.39
CA TYR A 20 -13.56 -8.10 1.01
C TYR A 20 -14.15 -6.76 0.58
N PHE A 21 -15.35 -6.76 -0.01
CA PHE A 21 -16.07 -5.54 -0.37
C PHE A 21 -16.74 -4.91 0.85
N GLU A 22 -17.28 -5.72 1.74
CA GLU A 22 -17.84 -5.24 3.02
C GLU A 22 -16.76 -4.55 3.85
N ALA A 23 -15.58 -5.15 3.98
CA ALA A 23 -14.44 -4.54 4.66
C ALA A 23 -13.99 -3.23 3.98
N PHE A 24 -13.97 -3.18 2.64
CA PHE A 24 -13.68 -1.94 1.92
C PHE A 24 -14.70 -0.84 2.24
N LEU A 25 -16.00 -1.14 2.15
CA LEU A 25 -17.06 -0.16 2.44
C LEU A 25 -17.04 0.27 3.91
N HIS A 26 -16.69 -0.63 4.83
CA HIS A 26 -16.47 -0.30 6.24
C HIS A 26 -15.36 0.73 6.42
N SER A 27 -14.18 0.52 5.80
CA SER A 27 -13.12 1.53 5.83
C SER A 27 -13.53 2.86 5.20
N MET A 28 -14.29 2.85 4.11
CA MET A 28 -14.82 4.09 3.52
C MET A 28 -15.79 4.82 4.45
N ALA A 29 -16.59 4.09 5.23
CA ALA A 29 -17.46 4.66 6.24
C ALA A 29 -16.67 5.23 7.43
N MET A 30 -15.63 4.53 7.91
CA MET A 30 -14.71 5.05 8.93
C MET A 30 -14.11 6.39 8.49
N ASP A 31 -13.77 6.51 7.21
CA ASP A 31 -13.19 7.72 6.64
C ASP A 31 -14.15 8.92 6.73
N LEU A 32 -15.45 8.76 6.98
CA LEU A 32 -16.37 9.88 7.18
C LEU A 32 -16.23 10.55 8.55
N THR A 33 -15.76 9.82 9.57
CA THR A 33 -15.79 10.29 10.97
C THR A 33 -14.45 10.22 11.68
N VAL A 34 -13.56 9.32 11.27
CA VAL A 34 -12.25 9.11 11.91
C VAL A 34 -11.19 9.98 11.26
N THR A 35 -10.50 10.80 12.05
CA THR A 35 -9.49 11.74 11.56
C THR A 35 -8.07 11.41 12.02
N SER A 36 -7.91 10.53 13.00
CA SER A 36 -6.60 10.12 13.52
C SER A 36 -6.68 8.79 14.24
N TYR A 37 -5.55 8.09 14.30
CA TYR A 37 -5.40 6.80 14.98
C TYR A 37 -4.36 6.92 16.08
N GLU A 38 -4.70 6.42 17.27
CA GLU A 38 -3.80 6.53 18.42
C GLU A 38 -2.63 5.55 18.29
N ARG A 39 -2.92 4.27 17.99
CA ARG A 39 -1.93 3.22 17.84
C ARG A 39 -1.89 2.68 16.42
N TYR A 40 -0.77 2.04 16.06
CA TYR A 40 -0.64 1.36 14.77
C TYR A 40 -1.68 0.25 14.61
N GLU A 41 -2.02 -0.45 15.68
CA GLU A 41 -3.06 -1.50 15.64
C GLU A 41 -4.44 -0.94 15.29
N ASP A 42 -4.77 0.27 15.76
CA ASP A 42 -6.05 0.92 15.45
C ASP A 42 -6.11 1.32 13.97
N LEU A 43 -4.97 1.75 13.41
CA LEU A 43 -4.85 2.07 11.99
C LEU A 43 -5.03 0.84 11.09
N LEU A 44 -4.62 -0.34 11.56
CA LEU A 44 -4.64 -1.57 10.74
C LEU A 44 -6.05 -1.99 10.31
N GLU A 45 -7.10 -1.71 11.10
CA GLU A 45 -8.48 -1.97 10.66
C GLU A 45 -8.83 -1.15 9.42
N TYR A 46 -8.51 0.15 9.46
CA TYR A 46 -8.73 1.03 8.31
C TYR A 46 -7.89 0.62 7.10
N VAL A 47 -6.60 0.30 7.31
CA VAL A 47 -5.68 -0.10 6.23
C VAL A 47 -6.08 -1.46 5.63
N TYR A 48 -6.60 -2.37 6.45
CA TYR A 48 -7.10 -3.66 5.98
C TYR A 48 -8.16 -3.46 4.90
N GLY A 49 -9.23 -2.74 5.21
CA GLY A 49 -10.31 -2.51 4.25
C GLY A 49 -9.97 -1.49 3.15
N SER A 50 -9.15 -0.48 3.40
CA SER A 50 -8.83 0.53 2.37
C SER A 50 -7.78 0.07 1.35
N ALA A 51 -6.93 -0.92 1.69
CA ALA A 51 -5.83 -1.34 0.82
C ALA A 51 -5.53 -2.84 0.82
N ALA A 52 -5.46 -3.49 1.98
CA ALA A 52 -5.08 -4.91 2.03
C ALA A 52 -6.07 -5.79 1.26
N VAL A 53 -7.38 -5.56 1.44
CA VAL A 53 -8.43 -6.31 0.72
C VAL A 53 -8.34 -6.15 -0.79
N ILE A 54 -7.81 -5.03 -1.31
CA ILE A 54 -7.59 -4.87 -2.75
C ILE A 54 -6.52 -5.87 -3.21
N GLY A 55 -5.43 -6.01 -2.45
CA GLY A 55 -4.42 -7.06 -2.69
C GLY A 55 -5.02 -8.47 -2.64
N LEU A 56 -5.87 -8.75 -1.65
CA LEU A 56 -6.56 -10.04 -1.52
C LEU A 56 -7.48 -10.33 -2.71
N GLN A 57 -8.25 -9.34 -3.17
CA GLN A 57 -9.07 -9.45 -4.39
C GLN A 57 -8.21 -9.72 -5.63
N MET A 58 -7.05 -9.06 -5.75
CA MET A 58 -6.14 -9.25 -6.88
C MET A 58 -5.56 -10.67 -6.92
N VAL A 59 -5.31 -11.34 -5.80
CA VAL A 59 -4.85 -12.76 -5.81
C VAL A 59 -5.87 -13.66 -6.54
N HIS A 60 -7.16 -13.40 -6.39
CA HIS A 60 -8.21 -14.15 -7.10
C HIS A 60 -8.18 -13.89 -8.61
N VAL A 61 -7.94 -12.66 -9.01
CA VAL A 61 -7.91 -12.25 -10.44
C VAL A 61 -6.64 -12.74 -11.14
N LEU A 62 -5.49 -12.62 -10.47
CA LEU A 62 -4.19 -12.93 -11.05
C LEU A 62 -3.89 -14.43 -11.08
N GLY A 63 -4.53 -15.19 -10.19
CA GLY A 63 -4.34 -16.63 -10.06
C GLY A 63 -3.01 -17.03 -9.43
N LEU A 64 -2.91 -18.31 -9.08
CA LEU A 64 -1.72 -18.93 -8.53
C LEU A 64 -0.97 -19.72 -9.60
N ALA A 65 0.32 -19.92 -9.41
CA ALA A 65 1.08 -20.88 -10.21
C ALA A 65 0.60 -22.31 -9.92
N ASN A 66 0.73 -23.20 -10.91
CA ASN A 66 0.33 -24.60 -10.74
C ASN A 66 1.00 -25.29 -9.53
N SER A 67 2.26 -24.93 -9.26
CA SER A 67 3.03 -25.42 -8.10
C SER A 67 2.56 -24.85 -6.75
N ALA A 68 1.67 -23.87 -6.75
CA ALA A 68 1.16 -23.14 -5.59
C ALA A 68 -0.36 -23.32 -5.39
N ASN A 69 -0.97 -24.33 -6.02
CA ASN A 69 -2.42 -24.59 -5.93
C ASN A 69 -2.89 -25.29 -4.65
N SER A 70 -1.98 -25.57 -3.70
CA SER A 70 -2.39 -26.11 -2.39
C SER A 70 -3.03 -25.01 -1.52
N SER A 71 -3.84 -25.43 -0.54
CA SER A 71 -4.46 -24.52 0.45
C SER A 71 -3.43 -23.68 1.19
N ASP A 72 -2.30 -24.29 1.56
CA ASP A 72 -1.25 -23.62 2.33
C ASP A 72 -0.54 -22.56 1.49
N LYS A 73 -0.24 -22.86 0.22
CA LYS A 73 0.36 -21.88 -0.69
C LYS A 73 -0.58 -20.76 -1.06
N LYS A 74 -1.89 -21.04 -1.18
CA LYS A 74 -2.90 -19.98 -1.29
C LYS A 74 -2.91 -19.07 -0.07
N LYS A 75 -2.82 -19.63 1.14
CA LYS A 75 -2.77 -18.84 2.38
C LYS A 75 -1.50 -17.97 2.44
N GLU A 76 -0.34 -18.53 2.10
CA GLU A 76 0.92 -17.78 1.99
C GLU A 76 0.81 -16.60 0.99
N ALA A 77 0.21 -16.82 -0.18
CA ALA A 77 0.00 -15.78 -1.18
C ALA A 77 -0.93 -14.67 -0.68
N LEU A 78 -2.00 -15.00 0.04
CA LEU A 78 -2.92 -14.02 0.63
C LEU A 78 -2.22 -13.18 1.72
N VAL A 79 -1.44 -13.81 2.60
CA VAL A 79 -0.67 -13.09 3.63
C VAL A 79 0.33 -12.12 2.99
N ALA A 80 1.02 -12.54 1.94
CA ALA A 80 1.94 -11.67 1.21
C ALA A 80 1.22 -10.50 0.52
N ALA A 81 0.05 -10.75 -0.10
CA ALA A 81 -0.75 -9.71 -0.74
C ALA A 81 -1.29 -8.69 0.27
N GLU A 82 -1.72 -9.14 1.44
CA GLU A 82 -2.13 -8.27 2.55
C GLU A 82 -0.99 -7.36 3.00
N LYS A 83 0.20 -7.92 3.27
CA LYS A 83 1.39 -7.13 3.64
C LYS A 83 1.76 -6.11 2.58
N LEU A 84 1.70 -6.46 1.30
CA LEU A 84 2.00 -5.54 0.21
C LEU A 84 0.97 -4.41 0.13
N GLY A 85 -0.32 -4.72 0.30
CA GLY A 85 -1.39 -3.71 0.36
C GLY A 85 -1.20 -2.74 1.53
N ILE A 86 -0.83 -3.25 2.71
CA ILE A 86 -0.48 -2.41 3.87
C ILE A 86 0.72 -1.51 3.53
N ALA A 87 1.78 -2.07 2.96
CA ALA A 87 2.98 -1.31 2.58
C ALA A 87 2.66 -0.14 1.63
N PHE A 88 1.81 -0.38 0.63
CA PHE A 88 1.40 0.65 -0.33
C PHE A 88 0.64 1.78 0.35
N GLN A 89 -0.26 1.44 1.28
CA GLN A 89 -1.07 2.44 1.95
C GLN A 89 -0.25 3.27 2.93
N LEU A 90 0.68 2.65 3.66
CA LEU A 90 1.61 3.38 4.52
C LEU A 90 2.52 4.30 3.69
N ALA A 91 2.99 3.86 2.52
CA ALA A 91 3.76 4.72 1.61
C ALA A 91 2.95 5.93 1.13
N ASN A 92 1.65 5.78 0.89
CA ASN A 92 0.75 6.90 0.57
C ASN A 92 0.64 7.88 1.75
N PHE A 93 0.40 7.39 2.98
CA PHE A 93 0.30 8.26 4.16
C PHE A 93 1.60 9.04 4.42
N ILE A 94 2.76 8.41 4.24
CA ILE A 94 4.07 9.09 4.38
C ILE A 94 4.23 10.19 3.32
N ARG A 95 3.84 9.93 2.07
CA ARG A 95 3.95 10.90 0.97
C ARG A 95 3.01 12.09 1.15
N ASP A 96 1.79 11.82 1.60
CA ASP A 96 0.68 12.76 1.54
C ASP A 96 0.36 13.40 2.91
N VAL A 97 1.26 13.33 3.91
CA VAL A 97 1.08 13.95 5.25
C VAL A 97 0.53 15.39 5.16
N GLY A 98 1.09 16.23 4.28
CA GLY A 98 0.61 17.60 4.09
C GLY A 98 -0.80 17.70 3.52
N GLU A 99 -1.13 16.88 2.50
CA GLU A 99 -2.46 16.84 1.88
C GLU A 99 -3.50 16.27 2.88
N ASP A 100 -3.11 15.32 3.73
CA ASP A 100 -3.98 14.75 4.76
C ASP A 100 -4.29 15.77 5.87
N LEU A 101 -3.32 16.60 6.27
CA LEU A 101 -3.54 17.70 7.21
C LEU A 101 -4.53 18.73 6.67
N ASP A 102 -4.51 19.04 5.37
CA ASP A 102 -5.50 19.93 4.72
C ASP A 102 -6.93 19.39 4.86
N ARG A 103 -7.07 18.06 4.99
CA ARG A 103 -8.34 17.38 5.22
C ARG A 103 -8.64 17.18 6.70
N GLY A 104 -7.82 17.74 7.59
CA GLY A 104 -7.94 17.62 9.05
C GLY A 104 -7.49 16.27 9.61
N ARG A 105 -6.72 15.48 8.84
CA ARG A 105 -6.38 14.09 9.15
C ARG A 105 -4.91 13.90 9.47
N VAL A 106 -4.65 12.89 10.30
CA VAL A 106 -3.31 12.35 10.57
C VAL A 106 -3.39 10.83 10.61
N TYR A 107 -2.94 10.17 9.55
CA TYR A 107 -2.95 8.70 9.47
C TYR A 107 -1.75 8.04 10.16
N LEU A 108 -0.63 8.73 10.29
CA LEU A 108 0.52 8.23 11.04
C LEU A 108 0.12 8.04 12.52
N PRO A 109 0.40 6.88 13.15
CA PRO A 109 -0.04 6.62 14.52
C PRO A 109 0.49 7.66 15.51
N LEU A 110 -0.40 8.26 16.30
CA LEU A 110 -0.04 9.34 17.22
C LEU A 110 0.94 8.86 18.30
N SER A 111 0.82 7.62 18.76
CA SER A 111 1.75 7.04 19.74
C SER A 111 3.18 6.98 19.21
N GLU A 112 3.34 6.56 17.96
CA GLU A 112 4.65 6.45 17.31
C GLU A 112 5.23 7.83 17.00
N LEU A 113 4.41 8.80 16.59
CA LEU A 113 4.85 10.18 16.46
C LEU A 113 5.39 10.74 17.79
N ARG A 114 4.71 10.45 18.91
CA ARG A 114 5.14 10.91 20.24
C ARG A 114 6.43 10.25 20.72
N GLU A 115 6.74 9.02 20.33
CA GLU A 115 8.05 8.39 20.62
C GLU A 115 9.22 9.20 20.05
N TYR A 116 8.99 9.89 18.93
CA TYR A 116 9.93 10.82 18.32
C TYR A 116 9.70 12.28 18.74
N GLN A 117 8.89 12.54 19.77
CA GLN A 117 8.55 13.89 20.28
C GLN A 117 7.80 14.76 19.27
N VAL A 118 7.13 14.15 18.28
CA VAL A 118 6.31 14.85 17.29
C VAL A 118 4.88 14.98 17.81
N SER A 119 4.40 16.22 17.89
CA SER A 119 2.99 16.52 18.16
C SER A 119 2.24 16.86 16.87
N ARG A 120 0.91 16.76 16.90
CA ARG A 120 0.06 17.21 15.79
C ARG A 120 0.28 18.69 15.46
N ALA A 121 0.45 19.54 16.48
CA ALA A 121 0.73 20.96 16.29
C ALA A 121 2.03 21.19 15.50
N MET A 122 3.08 20.40 15.75
CA MET A 122 4.32 20.48 14.97
C MET A 122 4.11 20.10 13.49
N LEU A 123 3.26 19.10 13.21
CA LEU A 123 2.90 18.76 11.83
C LEU A 123 2.11 19.90 11.16
N GLU A 124 1.22 20.57 11.90
CA GLU A 124 0.42 21.70 11.42
C GLU A 124 1.26 22.95 11.14
N GLU A 125 2.44 23.11 11.76
CA GLU A 125 3.41 24.15 11.40
C GLU A 125 4.04 23.97 10.02
N ARG A 126 3.91 22.78 9.41
CA ARG A 126 4.40 22.44 8.06
C ARG A 126 5.90 22.68 7.86
N LYS A 127 6.68 22.49 8.92
CA LYS A 127 8.13 22.56 8.89
C LYS A 127 8.70 21.21 9.27
N VAL A 128 9.56 20.66 8.41
CA VAL A 128 10.26 19.43 8.74
C VAL A 128 11.30 19.73 9.80
N THR A 129 11.12 19.17 10.98
CA THR A 129 12.12 19.19 12.06
C THR A 129 12.89 17.86 12.09
N PRO A 130 14.05 17.78 12.78
CA PRO A 130 14.75 16.52 12.98
C PRO A 130 13.87 15.41 13.60
N GLU A 131 12.97 15.77 14.51
CA GLU A 131 11.99 14.89 15.15
C GLU A 131 11.03 14.28 14.11
N ILE A 132 10.43 15.13 13.26
CA ILE A 132 9.54 14.70 12.18
C ILE A 132 10.30 13.81 11.19
N ARG A 133 11.53 14.18 10.82
CA ARG A 133 12.36 13.38 9.92
C ARG A 133 12.64 11.99 10.50
N ASN A 134 12.96 11.90 11.78
CA ASN A 134 13.22 10.62 12.45
C ASN A 134 11.95 9.75 12.51
N ALA A 135 10.80 10.36 12.81
CA ALA A 135 9.51 9.68 12.79
C ALA A 135 9.16 9.13 11.40
N LEU A 136 9.37 9.93 10.35
CA LEU A 136 9.14 9.49 8.97
C LEU A 136 10.13 8.40 8.56
N THR A 137 11.40 8.51 8.94
CA THR A 137 12.43 7.47 8.68
C THR A 137 12.05 6.12 9.28
N PHE A 138 11.46 6.12 10.48
CA PHE A 138 10.91 4.90 11.10
C PHE A 138 9.76 4.30 10.26
N GLN A 139 8.81 5.11 9.82
CA GLN A 139 7.70 4.65 8.98
C GLN A 139 8.17 4.14 7.61
N ILE A 140 9.16 4.81 7.01
CA ILE A 140 9.82 4.38 5.77
C ILE A 140 10.46 2.99 5.96
N SER A 141 11.11 2.77 7.09
CA SER A 141 11.72 1.48 7.43
C SER A 141 10.66 0.36 7.54
N ARG A 142 9.49 0.67 8.09
CA ARG A 142 8.34 -0.25 8.15
C ARG A 142 7.81 -0.61 6.76
N VAL A 143 7.65 0.36 5.86
CA VAL A 143 7.24 0.09 4.46
C VAL A 143 8.22 -0.87 3.80
N ARG A 144 9.52 -0.61 3.93
CA ARG A 144 10.58 -1.48 3.36
C ARG A 144 10.56 -2.88 3.97
N GLN A 145 10.27 -3.01 5.26
CA GLN A 145 10.12 -4.31 5.91
C GLN A 145 8.93 -5.09 5.34
N LEU A 146 7.75 -4.48 5.28
CA LEU A 146 6.54 -5.11 4.74
C LEU A 146 6.73 -5.54 3.28
N GLN A 147 7.39 -4.70 2.46
CA GLN A 147 7.72 -5.04 1.08
C GLN A 147 8.59 -6.30 1.01
N ARG A 148 9.67 -6.37 1.81
CA ARG A 148 10.55 -7.55 1.85
C ARG A 148 9.82 -8.81 2.29
N GLU A 149 8.91 -8.69 3.26
CA GLU A 149 8.12 -9.81 3.76
C GLU A 149 7.06 -10.29 2.74
N ALA A 150 6.58 -9.40 1.87
CA ALA A 150 5.62 -9.73 0.82
C ALA A 150 6.27 -10.31 -0.45
N GLU A 151 7.53 -9.96 -0.74
CA GLU A 151 8.24 -10.33 -1.97
C GLU A 151 8.17 -11.83 -2.31
N PRO A 152 8.35 -12.79 -1.36
CA PRO A 152 8.27 -14.21 -1.68
C PRO A 152 6.91 -14.64 -2.25
N GLY A 153 5.82 -13.97 -1.86
CA GLY A 153 4.47 -14.28 -2.32
C GLY A 153 4.25 -14.00 -3.80
N ILE A 154 5.03 -13.11 -4.41
CA ILE A 154 4.96 -12.83 -5.86
C ILE A 154 5.27 -14.10 -6.66
N SER A 155 6.19 -14.94 -6.17
CA SER A 155 6.55 -16.20 -6.84
C SER A 155 5.39 -17.21 -6.87
N LEU A 156 4.41 -17.07 -5.97
CA LEU A 156 3.24 -17.95 -5.87
C LEU A 156 2.16 -17.60 -6.90
N LEU A 157 2.20 -16.40 -7.48
CA LEU A 157 1.26 -15.98 -8.52
C LEU A 157 1.56 -16.67 -9.86
N THR A 158 0.56 -16.71 -10.74
CA THR A 158 0.72 -17.18 -12.12
C THR A 158 1.90 -16.45 -12.79
N PRO A 159 2.79 -17.15 -13.55
CA PRO A 159 4.01 -16.55 -14.08
C PRO A 159 3.82 -15.24 -14.85
N SER A 160 2.76 -15.13 -15.65
CA SER A 160 2.43 -13.93 -16.44
C SER A 160 2.06 -12.71 -15.58
N ALA A 161 1.58 -12.92 -14.35
CA ALA A 161 1.21 -11.84 -13.42
C ALA A 161 2.42 -11.27 -12.66
N ARG A 162 3.47 -12.08 -12.44
CA ARG A 162 4.60 -11.73 -11.56
C ARG A 162 5.30 -10.43 -11.97
N PRO A 163 5.65 -10.19 -13.25
CA PRO A 163 6.34 -8.96 -13.62
C PRO A 163 5.52 -7.70 -13.31
N CYS A 164 4.20 -7.77 -13.47
CA CYS A 164 3.30 -6.66 -13.17
C CYS A 164 3.29 -6.34 -11.67
N ILE A 165 3.21 -7.37 -10.81
CA ILE A 165 3.22 -7.18 -9.36
C ILE A 165 4.59 -6.78 -8.83
N GLN A 166 5.68 -7.27 -9.43
CA GLN A 166 7.04 -6.79 -9.12
C GLN A 166 7.17 -5.30 -9.44
N ALA A 167 6.70 -4.88 -10.62
CA ALA A 167 6.73 -3.48 -11.01
C ALA A 167 5.87 -2.61 -10.08
N ALA A 168 4.68 -3.08 -9.70
CA ALA A 168 3.83 -2.38 -8.74
C ALA A 168 4.52 -2.27 -7.37
N SER A 169 5.08 -3.38 -6.85
CA SER A 169 5.83 -3.41 -5.58
C SER A 169 6.93 -2.35 -5.57
N GLU A 170 7.78 -2.36 -6.59
CA GLU A 170 8.90 -1.42 -6.73
C GLU A 170 8.44 0.04 -6.84
N LEU A 171 7.38 0.32 -7.61
CA LEU A 171 6.92 1.70 -7.82
C LEU A 171 6.18 2.28 -6.62
N TYR A 172 5.32 1.50 -5.96
CA TYR A 172 4.54 2.00 -4.82
C TYR A 172 5.37 2.02 -3.55
N CYS A 173 6.13 0.96 -3.25
CA CYS A 173 7.03 1.01 -2.10
C CYS A 173 8.17 2.00 -2.34
N GLY A 174 8.67 2.16 -3.57
CA GLY A 174 9.71 3.13 -3.92
C GLY A 174 9.30 4.61 -3.78
N ILE A 175 8.02 4.90 -3.48
CA ILE A 175 7.58 6.26 -3.08
C ILE A 175 8.38 6.74 -1.86
N VAL A 176 8.66 5.84 -0.91
CA VAL A 176 9.38 6.22 0.31
C VAL A 176 10.83 6.59 0.05
N ASP A 177 11.46 6.02 -0.99
CA ASP A 177 12.81 6.42 -1.41
C ASP A 177 12.80 7.84 -1.99
N GLU A 178 11.72 8.22 -2.69
CA GLU A 178 11.58 9.58 -3.20
C GLU A 178 11.33 10.59 -2.06
N VAL A 179 10.64 10.18 -1.00
CA VAL A 179 10.47 10.97 0.24
C VAL A 179 11.83 11.17 0.93
N GLU A 180 12.61 10.10 1.07
CA GLU A 180 13.95 10.15 1.66
C GLU A 180 14.91 11.01 0.82
N ARG A 181 14.84 10.93 -0.52
CA ARG A 181 15.65 11.73 -1.45
C ARG A 181 15.39 13.24 -1.37
N ILE A 182 14.20 13.64 -0.95
CA ILE A 182 13.86 15.04 -0.69
C ILE A 182 14.06 15.43 0.78
N ASP A 183 14.80 14.64 1.56
CA ASP A 183 15.07 14.88 2.99
C ASP A 183 13.78 14.97 3.84
N CYS A 184 12.77 14.19 3.47
CA CYS A 184 11.44 14.15 4.08
C CYS A 184 10.64 15.46 4.00
N GLU A 185 10.91 16.31 3.00
CA GLU A 185 10.18 17.56 2.70
C GLU A 185 8.73 17.34 2.21
N VAL A 186 7.93 16.58 2.97
CA VAL A 186 6.55 16.14 2.65
C VAL A 186 5.51 17.26 2.68
N PHE A 187 5.83 18.41 3.28
CA PHE A 187 4.93 19.58 3.33
C PHE A 187 5.12 20.52 2.14
N SER A 188 6.35 20.65 1.64
CA SER A 188 6.72 21.61 0.60
C SER A 188 6.79 20.97 -0.78
N ARG A 189 6.98 19.64 -0.84
CA ARG A 189 7.16 18.88 -2.08
C ARG A 189 6.39 17.57 -2.00
N ARG A 190 5.68 17.25 -3.09
CA ARG A 190 5.09 15.93 -3.25
C ARG A 190 6.11 14.96 -3.85
N ALA A 191 6.46 13.91 -3.12
CA ALA A 191 7.32 12.85 -3.64
C ALA A 191 6.58 12.09 -4.77
N LYS A 192 7.13 12.16 -5.98
CA LYS A 192 6.62 11.43 -7.15
C LYS A 192 7.70 10.51 -7.66
N THR A 193 7.36 9.25 -7.90
CA THR A 193 8.24 8.36 -8.66
C THR A 193 8.55 8.97 -10.01
N SER A 194 9.84 9.20 -10.28
CA SER A 194 10.28 9.86 -11.51
C SER A 194 9.82 9.08 -12.75
N THR A 195 9.53 9.80 -13.84
CA THR A 195 9.15 9.18 -15.12
C THR A 195 10.21 8.19 -15.59
N PHE A 196 11.48 8.49 -15.35
CA PHE A 196 12.59 7.57 -15.64
C PHE A 196 12.47 6.27 -14.84
N ARG A 197 12.27 6.33 -13.52
CA ARG A 197 12.08 5.14 -12.67
C ARG A 197 10.84 4.34 -13.08
N ARG A 198 9.75 5.00 -13.49
CA ARG A 198 8.57 4.33 -14.05
C ARG A 198 8.90 3.53 -15.30
N VAL A 199 9.65 4.13 -16.22
CA VAL A 199 10.04 3.48 -17.48
C VAL A 199 11.02 2.32 -17.22
N THR A 200 12.05 2.53 -16.40
CA THR A 200 13.04 1.47 -16.12
C THR A 200 12.46 0.27 -15.41
N VAL A 201 11.39 0.44 -14.63
CA VAL A 201 10.69 -0.66 -13.95
C VAL A 201 9.62 -1.29 -14.84
N ALA A 202 8.77 -0.49 -15.48
CA ALA A 202 7.64 -0.99 -16.26
C ALA A 202 8.06 -1.65 -17.58
N PHE A 203 9.10 -1.14 -18.25
CA PHE A 203 9.51 -1.65 -19.57
C PHE A 203 10.05 -3.08 -19.52
N PRO A 204 10.99 -3.45 -18.62
CA PRO A 204 11.43 -4.84 -18.48
C PRO A 204 10.33 -5.77 -17.96
N ALA A 205 9.40 -5.26 -17.14
CA ALA A 205 8.26 -6.04 -16.68
C ALA A 205 7.31 -6.38 -17.84
N TRP A 206 7.04 -5.41 -18.71
CA TRP A 206 6.22 -5.59 -19.91
C TRP A 206 6.85 -6.60 -20.88
N LEU A 207 8.15 -6.51 -21.15
CA LEU A 207 8.87 -7.48 -22.00
C LEU A 207 8.79 -8.91 -21.43
N ARG A 208 9.01 -9.07 -20.11
CA ARG A 208 8.90 -10.37 -19.44
C ARG A 208 7.48 -10.93 -19.49
N ALA A 209 6.46 -10.08 -19.34
CA ALA A 209 5.06 -10.51 -19.42
C ALA A 209 4.68 -10.96 -20.84
N LEU A 210 5.17 -10.29 -21.88
CA LEU A 210 4.95 -10.70 -23.26
C LEU A 210 5.59 -12.04 -23.61
N ALA A 211 6.79 -12.31 -23.08
CA ALA A 211 7.48 -13.58 -23.32
C ALA A 211 6.82 -14.79 -22.61
N LEU A 212 5.91 -14.54 -21.66
CA LEU A 212 5.20 -15.55 -20.87
C LEU A 212 3.74 -15.76 -21.31
N ARG A 213 3.29 -15.04 -22.36
CA ARG A 213 2.02 -15.27 -23.04
C ARG A 213 2.20 -16.23 -24.19
#